data_AF-A0A7T1TUQ6-F1
#
_entry.id   AF-A0A7T1TUQ6-F1
#
_cell.length_a   1.000
_cell.length_b   1.000
_cell.length_c   1.000
_cell.angle_alpha   90.00
_cell.angle_beta   90.00
_cell.angle_gamma   90.00
#
_symmetry.space_group_name_H-M   'P 1'
#
loop_
_entity.id
_entity.type
_entity.pdbx_description
1 polymer ?
#
loop_
_entity_poly.entity_id
_entity_poly.type
_entity_poly.pdbx_seq_one_letter_code
_entity_poly.pdbx_strand_id
1 'polypeptide(L)'
;MVSSYIQKKPLKFLGIKSDPLVKKMINLLMRNGKRSKAEKILNKALQSLDHDYPGRALHIFYLGILSVRQDIGVRLKPKAKTRRNKQSFNIYLPRVISPSCGLNLGMRSLLKVSRERSITSPLWKNLSKELLKASQNKGEVVDKRYSLNKLAVSNKRRIHFGVRY
;
A
#
# COMPACT_ATOMS: atom_id res chain seq x y z
N MET A 1 -24.78 -32.43 26.59
CA MET A 1 -24.81 -32.03 25.16
C MET A 1 -23.48 -31.35 24.83
N VAL A 2 -22.50 -32.14 24.41
CA VAL A 2 -21.12 -31.66 24.20
C VAL A 2 -21.12 -30.83 22.92
N SER A 3 -21.12 -29.50 23.06
CA SER A 3 -20.94 -28.57 21.95
C SER A 3 -19.54 -28.79 21.38
N SER A 4 -19.47 -29.53 20.29
CA SER A 4 -18.23 -29.81 19.56
C SER A 4 -17.69 -28.49 19.02
N TYR A 5 -16.67 -27.95 19.69
CA TYR A 5 -15.85 -26.85 19.18
C TYR A 5 -15.25 -27.30 17.85
N ILE A 6 -15.89 -26.94 16.74
CA ILE A 6 -15.37 -27.15 15.39
C ILE A 6 -14.06 -26.37 15.32
N GLN A 7 -12.94 -27.06 15.50
CA GLN A 7 -11.62 -26.50 15.22
C GLN A 7 -11.58 -26.22 13.71
N LYS A 8 -11.88 -24.97 13.32
CA LYS A 8 -11.70 -24.50 11.94
C LYS A 8 -10.25 -24.80 11.57
N LYS A 9 -10.05 -25.73 10.63
CA LYS A 9 -8.72 -26.02 10.08
C LYS A 9 -8.10 -24.68 9.69
N PRO A 10 -6.87 -24.36 10.14
CA PRO A 10 -6.25 -23.08 9.77
C PRO A 10 -6.19 -23.03 8.25
N LEU A 11 -6.80 -22.00 7.65
CA LEU A 11 -6.82 -21.83 6.20
C LEU A 11 -5.37 -21.97 5.69
N LYS A 12 -5.13 -23.02 4.90
CA LYS A 12 -3.82 -23.25 4.27
C LYS A 12 -3.78 -22.38 3.02
N PHE A 13 -3.32 -21.13 3.18
CA PHE A 13 -3.09 -20.17 2.08
C PHE A 13 -1.99 -20.60 1.06
N LEU A 14 -1.60 -21.89 1.04
CA LEU A 14 -0.49 -22.42 0.25
C LEU A 14 -0.70 -22.25 -1.27
N GLY A 15 -1.96 -22.34 -1.75
CA GLY A 15 -2.31 -22.14 -3.16
C GLY A 15 -2.22 -20.70 -3.66
N ILE A 16 -2.11 -19.72 -2.75
CA ILE A 16 -2.14 -18.28 -3.08
C ILE A 16 -0.72 -17.73 -3.32
N LYS A 17 0.32 -18.56 -3.10
CA LYS A 17 1.71 -18.17 -3.37
C LYS A 17 2.01 -17.94 -4.85
N SER A 18 1.21 -18.50 -5.75
CA SER A 18 1.37 -18.29 -7.20
C SER A 18 0.86 -16.93 -7.65
N ASP A 19 0.00 -16.27 -6.85
CA ASP A 19 -0.56 -14.98 -7.23
C ASP A 19 0.55 -13.90 -7.30
N PRO A 20 0.66 -13.18 -8.43
CA PRO A 20 1.72 -12.19 -8.62
C PRO A 20 1.65 -11.02 -7.64
N LEU A 21 0.44 -10.62 -7.23
CA LEU A 21 0.19 -9.53 -6.28
C LEU A 21 0.64 -9.94 -4.87
N VAL A 22 0.30 -11.17 -4.47
CA VAL A 22 0.71 -11.73 -3.18
C VAL A 22 2.22 -11.94 -3.13
N LYS A 23 2.82 -12.48 -4.20
CA LYS A 23 4.27 -12.60 -4.35
C LYS A 23 4.95 -11.23 -4.21
N LYS A 24 4.38 -10.19 -4.83
CA LYS A 24 4.92 -8.82 -4.72
C LYS A 24 4.83 -8.28 -3.30
N MET A 25 3.70 -8.49 -2.62
CA MET A 25 3.52 -8.09 -1.22
C MET A 25 4.53 -8.79 -0.31
N ILE A 26 4.73 -10.10 -0.47
CA ILE A 26 5.74 -10.88 0.28
C ILE A 26 7.14 -10.29 0.06
N ASN A 27 7.51 -9.98 -1.18
CA ASN A 27 8.81 -9.39 -1.50
C ASN A 27 9.00 -8.01 -0.85
N LEU A 28 7.96 -7.19 -0.78
CA LEU A 28 8.02 -5.87 -0.12
C LEU A 28 8.04 -5.97 1.42
N LEU A 29 7.41 -7.02 1.97
CA LEU A 29 7.36 -7.27 3.41
C LEU A 29 8.68 -7.86 3.92
N MET A 30 9.39 -8.62 3.08
CA MET A 30 10.69 -9.22 3.34
C MET A 30 11.74 -8.19 3.79
N ARG A 31 12.51 -8.55 4.83
CA ARG A 31 13.70 -7.82 5.29
C ARG A 31 14.86 -8.79 5.40
N ASN A 32 16.06 -8.35 5.04
CA ASN A 32 17.31 -9.12 5.13
C ASN A 32 17.21 -10.50 4.45
N GLY A 33 16.49 -10.60 3.32
CA GLY A 33 16.29 -11.86 2.59
C GLY A 33 15.38 -12.90 3.28
N LYS A 34 14.79 -12.60 4.44
CA LYS A 34 14.00 -13.57 5.22
C LYS A 34 12.58 -13.77 4.66
N ARG A 35 12.46 -14.47 3.52
CA ARG A 35 11.18 -14.73 2.84
C ARG A 35 10.19 -15.53 3.70
N SER A 36 10.64 -16.60 4.35
CA SER A 36 9.78 -17.44 5.22
C SER A 36 9.09 -16.62 6.32
N LYS A 37 9.80 -15.66 6.92
CA LYS A 37 9.24 -14.77 7.94
C LYS A 37 8.17 -13.84 7.35
N ALA A 38 8.40 -13.30 6.15
CA ALA A 38 7.44 -12.44 5.47
C ALA A 38 6.14 -13.20 5.11
N GLU A 39 6.26 -14.43 4.61
CA GLU A 39 5.12 -15.31 4.33
C GLU A 39 4.31 -15.59 5.60
N LYS A 40 4.99 -15.92 6.70
CA LYS A 40 4.32 -16.14 7.99
C LYS A 40 3.55 -14.90 8.47
N ILE A 41 4.10 -13.71 8.31
CA ILE A 41 3.44 -12.45 8.72
C ILE A 41 2.19 -12.21 7.87
N LEU A 42 2.29 -12.34 6.55
CA LEU A 42 1.16 -12.13 5.65
C LEU A 42 0.05 -13.16 5.91
N ASN A 43 0.41 -14.44 6.06
CA ASN A 43 -0.56 -15.50 6.36
C ASN A 43 -1.28 -15.25 7.69
N LYS A 44 -0.55 -14.83 8.74
CA LYS A 44 -1.17 -14.48 10.03
C LYS A 44 -2.11 -13.28 9.92
N ALA A 45 -1.77 -12.28 9.11
CA ALA A 45 -2.63 -11.13 8.88
C ALA A 45 -3.93 -11.52 8.16
N LEU A 46 -3.84 -12.38 7.14
CA LEU A 46 -5.01 -12.90 6.42
C LEU A 46 -5.85 -13.83 7.29
N GLN A 47 -5.23 -14.68 8.11
CA GLN A 47 -5.95 -15.51 9.10
C GLN A 47 -6.67 -14.66 10.14
N SER A 48 -6.06 -13.55 10.59
CA SER A 48 -6.73 -12.60 11.48
C SER A 48 -7.94 -11.97 10.81
N LEU A 49 -7.84 -11.57 9.53
CA LEU A 49 -8.98 -11.06 8.78
C LEU A 49 -10.06 -12.11 8.57
N ASP A 50 -9.68 -13.35 8.34
CA ASP A 50 -10.63 -14.45 8.12
C ASP A 50 -11.34 -14.88 9.42
N HIS A 51 -10.67 -14.72 10.56
CA HIS A 51 -11.29 -14.90 11.87
C HIS A 51 -12.41 -13.88 12.09
N ASP A 52 -12.15 -12.60 11.77
CA ASP A 52 -13.10 -11.51 11.96
C ASP A 52 -14.17 -11.46 10.84
N TYR A 53 -13.79 -11.82 9.62
CA TYR A 53 -14.62 -11.80 8.40
C TYR A 53 -14.45 -13.11 7.61
N PRO A 54 -15.14 -14.19 7.99
CA PRO A 54 -14.95 -15.52 7.41
C PRO A 54 -15.21 -15.54 5.90
N GLY A 55 -14.25 -16.07 5.15
CA GLY A 55 -14.32 -16.23 3.69
C GLY A 55 -14.06 -14.96 2.88
N ARG A 56 -13.82 -13.81 3.53
CA ARG A 56 -13.67 -12.51 2.84
C ARG A 56 -12.25 -11.93 2.89
N ALA A 57 -11.31 -12.60 3.57
CA ALA A 57 -9.95 -12.10 3.76
C ALA A 57 -9.23 -11.73 2.45
N LEU A 58 -9.35 -12.56 1.41
CA LEU A 58 -8.75 -12.28 0.10
C LEU A 58 -9.42 -11.10 -0.60
N HIS A 59 -10.74 -11.00 -0.53
CA HIS A 59 -11.46 -9.89 -1.12
C HIS A 59 -11.04 -8.55 -0.46
N ILE A 60 -10.95 -8.52 0.86
CA ILE A 60 -10.45 -7.37 1.63
C ILE A 60 -9.02 -7.01 1.21
N PHE A 61 -8.15 -8.01 1.03
CA PHE A 61 -6.78 -7.81 0.59
C PHE A 61 -6.70 -7.15 -0.80
N TYR A 62 -7.39 -7.70 -1.80
CA TYR A 62 -7.39 -7.15 -3.15
C TYR A 62 -8.00 -5.74 -3.20
N LEU A 63 -9.15 -5.56 -2.57
CA LEU A 63 -9.83 -4.27 -2.50
C LEU A 63 -8.94 -3.23 -1.80
N GLY A 64 -8.34 -3.57 -0.66
CA GLY A 64 -7.46 -2.68 0.06
C GLY A 64 -6.23 -2.25 -0.74
N ILE A 65 -5.63 -3.15 -1.51
CA ILE A 65 -4.49 -2.81 -2.38
C ILE A 65 -4.91 -1.89 -3.52
N LEU A 66 -6.06 -2.16 -4.16
CA LEU A 66 -6.59 -1.31 -5.22
C LEU A 66 -6.92 0.09 -4.70
N SER A 67 -7.53 0.19 -3.53
CA SER A 67 -7.84 1.45 -2.85
C SER A 67 -6.62 2.27 -2.46
N VAL A 68 -5.44 1.66 -2.37
CA VAL A 68 -4.19 2.32 -1.99
C VAL A 68 -3.28 2.57 -3.21
N ARG A 69 -3.64 2.06 -4.39
CA ARG A 69 -2.92 2.30 -5.64
C ARG A 69 -2.80 3.79 -5.94
N GLN A 70 -1.58 4.22 -6.31
CA GLN A 70 -1.28 5.60 -6.68
C GLN A 70 -1.15 5.74 -8.20
N ASP A 71 -2.08 6.46 -8.81
CA ASP A 71 -2.10 6.67 -10.27
C ASP A 71 -1.34 7.95 -10.68
N ILE A 72 -1.22 8.90 -9.75
CA ILE A 72 -0.56 10.18 -9.97
C ILE A 72 0.50 10.39 -8.88
N GLY A 73 1.67 10.83 -9.31
CA GLY A 73 2.76 11.27 -8.45
C GLY A 73 3.01 12.75 -8.62
N VAL A 74 3.67 13.34 -7.63
CA VAL A 74 4.16 14.72 -7.69
C VAL A 74 5.67 14.69 -7.52
N ARG A 75 6.38 15.27 -8.49
CA ARG A 75 7.84 15.39 -8.47
C ARG A 75 8.23 16.85 -8.26
N LEU A 76 9.25 17.08 -7.43
CA LEU A 76 9.88 18.40 -7.34
C LEU A 76 10.64 18.70 -8.64
N LYS A 77 10.36 19.85 -9.24
CA LYS A 77 11.14 20.35 -10.37
C LYS A 77 12.57 20.62 -9.88
N PRO A 78 13.60 20.09 -10.56
CA PRO A 78 14.98 20.39 -10.19
C PRO A 78 15.22 21.90 -10.31
N LYS A 79 15.88 22.49 -9.30
CA LYS A 79 16.28 23.90 -9.34
C LYS A 79 17.39 24.06 -10.37
N ALA A 80 17.30 25.09 -11.21
CA ALA A 80 18.37 25.40 -12.15
C ALA A 80 19.60 25.92 -11.37
N LYS A 81 20.79 25.35 -11.64
CA LYS A 81 22.05 25.71 -10.95
C LYS A 81 22.37 27.21 -11.01
N THR A 82 21.95 27.90 -12.06
CA THR A 82 22.35 29.30 -12.37
C THR A 82 21.44 30.38 -11.79
N ARG A 83 20.30 30.05 -11.18
CA ARG A 83 19.32 31.08 -10.79
C ARG A 83 19.57 31.59 -9.36
N ARG A 84 20.31 32.70 -9.24
CA ARG A 84 20.57 33.49 -8.00
C ARG A 84 19.31 34.14 -7.37
N ASN A 85 18.11 33.59 -7.58
CA ASN A 85 16.89 34.23 -7.06
C ASN A 85 16.62 33.79 -5.62
N LYS A 86 16.75 34.76 -4.71
CA LYS A 86 16.43 34.70 -3.26
C LYS A 86 14.98 34.31 -2.93
N GLN A 87 14.11 34.12 -3.93
CA GLN A 87 12.72 33.64 -3.80
C GLN A 87 12.53 32.36 -4.63
N SER A 88 13.09 31.23 -4.17
CA SER A 88 12.97 29.95 -4.89
C SER A 88 11.98 29.00 -4.20
N PHE A 89 10.69 29.24 -4.39
CA PHE A 89 9.65 28.29 -3.97
C PHE A 89 9.82 26.95 -4.69
N ASN A 90 9.54 25.85 -3.98
CA ASN A 90 9.55 24.52 -4.55
C ASN A 90 8.40 24.36 -5.57
N ILE A 91 8.73 24.02 -6.80
CA ILE A 91 7.74 23.79 -7.87
C ILE A 91 7.42 22.30 -7.92
N TYR A 92 6.15 21.97 -7.70
CA TYR A 92 5.60 20.62 -7.78
C TYR A 92 5.05 20.37 -9.19
N LEU A 93 5.54 19.32 -9.84
CA LEU A 93 5.11 18.88 -11.17
C LEU A 93 4.37 17.55 -11.05
N PRO A 94 3.09 17.47 -11.45
CA PRO A 94 2.38 16.21 -11.52
C PRO A 94 2.97 15.30 -12.60
N ARG A 95 2.95 13.99 -12.35
CA ARG A 95 3.40 12.94 -13.29
C ARG A 95 2.48 11.72 -13.17
N VAL A 96 2.04 11.19 -14.30
CA VAL A 96 1.30 9.92 -14.33
C VAL A 96 2.24 8.76 -14.01
N ILE A 97 1.80 7.87 -13.13
CA ILE A 97 2.56 6.68 -12.72
C ILE A 97 1.99 5.48 -13.47
N SER A 98 2.86 4.56 -13.90
CA SER A 98 2.41 3.29 -14.48
C SER A 98 1.66 2.44 -13.44
N PRO A 99 0.63 1.66 -13.84
CA PRO A 99 -0.21 0.94 -12.88
C PRO A 99 0.57 -0.05 -12.00
N SER A 100 1.57 -0.73 -12.57
CA SER A 100 2.45 -1.64 -11.83
C SER A 100 3.28 -0.92 -10.76
N CYS A 101 3.79 0.28 -11.07
CA CYS A 101 4.54 1.09 -10.13
C CYS A 101 3.61 1.72 -9.07
N GLY A 102 2.41 2.14 -9.47
CA GLY A 102 1.38 2.66 -8.57
C GLY A 102 0.92 1.66 -7.51
N LEU A 103 0.72 0.41 -7.91
CA LEU A 103 0.43 -0.70 -6.99
C LEU A 103 1.57 -0.90 -5.99
N ASN A 104 2.82 -0.96 -6.47
CA ASN A 104 3.98 -1.14 -5.61
C ASN A 104 4.16 0.00 -4.60
N LEU A 105 3.95 1.24 -5.05
CA LEU A 105 4.08 2.43 -4.21
C LEU A 105 3.00 2.46 -3.14
N GLY A 106 1.77 2.10 -3.51
CA GLY A 106 0.67 1.91 -2.56
C GLY A 106 0.99 0.86 -1.49
N MET A 107 1.39 -0.36 -1.90
CA MET A 107 1.76 -1.44 -0.97
C MET A 107 2.91 -1.02 -0.04
N ARG A 108 3.92 -0.30 -0.56
CA ARG A 108 5.03 0.22 0.26
C ARG A 108 4.55 1.20 1.32
N SER A 109 3.67 2.13 0.96
CA SER A 109 3.07 3.08 1.89
C SER A 109 2.22 2.38 2.95
N LEU A 110 1.43 1.37 2.57
CA LEU A 110 0.65 0.55 3.51
C LEU A 110 1.54 -0.18 4.51
N LEU A 111 2.62 -0.81 4.05
CA LEU A 111 3.58 -1.48 4.92
C LEU A 111 4.32 -0.49 5.83
N LYS A 112 4.59 0.72 5.35
CA LYS A 112 5.22 1.78 6.15
C LYS A 112 4.30 2.20 7.31
N VAL A 113 3.05 2.58 7.01
CA VAL A 113 2.06 2.96 8.02
C VAL A 113 1.80 1.82 9.02
N SER A 114 1.70 0.58 8.53
CA SER A 114 1.51 -0.60 9.41
C SER A 114 2.66 -0.80 10.40
N ARG A 115 3.90 -0.44 10.02
CA ARG A 115 5.09 -0.51 10.89
C ARG A 115 5.16 0.66 11.87
N GLU A 116 4.74 1.85 11.45
CA GLU A 116 4.77 3.07 12.27
C GLU A 116 3.66 3.09 13.34
N ARG A 117 2.51 2.45 13.07
CA ARG A 117 1.32 2.53 13.93
C ARG A 117 1.52 2.11 15.39
N SER A 118 2.26 1.03 15.64
CA SER A 118 2.54 0.60 17.01
C SER A 118 3.72 -0.36 17.02
N ILE A 119 4.76 0.03 17.76
CA ILE A 119 6.00 -0.73 17.94
C ILE A 119 5.75 -1.98 18.80
N THR A 120 4.86 -1.89 19.78
CA THR A 120 4.56 -2.97 20.75
C THR A 120 3.70 -4.08 20.14
N SER A 121 2.75 -3.73 19.26
CA SER A 121 1.88 -4.72 18.64
C SER A 121 2.59 -5.48 17.51
N PRO A 122 2.27 -6.77 17.31
CA PRO A 122 2.89 -7.51 16.23
C PRO A 122 2.42 -7.01 14.85
N LEU A 123 3.36 -6.89 13.91
CA LEU A 123 3.12 -6.30 12.59
C LEU A 123 1.93 -6.90 11.82
N TRP A 124 1.67 -8.21 11.93
CA TRP A 124 0.57 -8.87 11.24
C TRP A 124 -0.81 -8.33 11.68
N LYS A 125 -0.96 -7.93 12.96
CA LYS A 125 -2.19 -7.39 13.52
C LYS A 125 -2.43 -5.94 13.08
N ASN A 126 -1.35 -5.18 12.89
CA ASN A 126 -1.46 -3.83 12.31
C ASN A 126 -1.79 -3.91 10.83
N LEU A 127 -1.12 -4.80 10.11
CA LEU A 127 -1.36 -5.02 8.68
C LEU A 127 -2.81 -5.41 8.40
N SER A 128 -3.39 -6.33 9.18
CA SER A 128 -4.80 -6.73 9.01
C SER A 128 -5.74 -5.54 9.18
N LYS A 129 -5.53 -4.74 10.23
CA LYS A 129 -6.34 -3.52 10.49
C LYS A 129 -6.19 -2.48 9.38
N GLU A 130 -4.98 -2.23 8.89
CA GLU A 130 -4.75 -1.28 7.81
C GLU A 130 -5.36 -1.76 6.48
N LEU A 131 -5.25 -3.05 6.17
CA LEU A 131 -5.90 -3.64 4.99
C LEU A 131 -7.43 -3.49 5.07
N LEU A 132 -8.02 -3.74 6.24
CA LEU A 132 -9.45 -3.56 6.46
C LEU A 132 -9.87 -2.10 6.24
N LYS A 133 -9.15 -1.14 6.85
CA LYS A 133 -9.42 0.29 6.65
C LYS A 133 -9.29 0.71 5.19
N ALA A 134 -8.20 0.28 4.54
CA ALA A 134 -7.95 0.56 3.13
C ALA A 134 -9.07 0.01 2.23
N SER A 135 -9.58 -1.20 2.51
CA SER A 135 -10.69 -1.80 1.74
C SER A 135 -11.98 -0.98 1.84
N GLN A 136 -12.16 -0.21 2.90
CA GLN A 136 -13.28 0.70 3.10
C GLN A 136 -12.99 2.12 2.59
N ASN A 137 -11.92 2.31 1.80
CA ASN A 137 -11.42 3.60 1.33
C ASN A 137 -11.10 4.60 2.45
N LYS A 138 -10.70 4.09 3.62
CA LYS A 138 -10.34 4.88 4.79
C LYS A 138 -8.89 4.63 5.19
N GLY A 139 -8.34 5.54 5.97
CA GLY A 139 -7.04 5.41 6.60
C GLY A 139 -5.96 6.25 5.95
N GLU A 140 -4.86 6.38 6.67
CA GLU A 140 -3.83 7.39 6.43
C GLU A 140 -3.23 7.32 5.02
N VAL A 141 -3.08 6.10 4.48
CA VAL A 141 -2.52 5.92 3.13
C VAL A 141 -3.47 6.42 2.05
N VAL A 142 -4.77 6.19 2.23
CA VAL A 142 -5.81 6.62 1.31
C VAL A 142 -5.96 8.15 1.37
N ASP A 143 -5.90 8.73 2.57
CA ASP A 143 -5.93 10.19 2.77
C ASP A 143 -4.73 10.89 2.13
N LYS A 144 -3.54 10.30 2.28
CA LYS A 144 -2.31 10.76 1.61
C LYS A 144 -2.44 10.70 0.09
N ARG A 145 -3.04 9.63 -0.46
CA ARG A 145 -3.32 9.53 -1.90
C ARG A 145 -4.27 10.63 -2.37
N TYR A 146 -5.37 10.87 -1.66
CA TYR A 146 -6.31 11.94 -2.03
C TYR A 146 -5.66 13.33 -1.95
N SER A 147 -4.86 13.58 -0.92
CA SER A 147 -4.09 14.82 -0.77
C SER A 147 -3.12 15.05 -1.92
N LEU A 148 -2.41 13.99 -2.34
CA LEU A 148 -1.52 14.03 -3.51
C LEU A 148 -2.28 14.29 -4.81
N ASN A 149 -3.44 13.65 -5.00
CA ASN A 149 -4.28 13.88 -6.18
C ASN A 149 -4.79 15.32 -6.23
N LYS A 150 -5.23 15.88 -5.10
CA LYS A 150 -5.65 17.28 -5.00
C LYS A 150 -4.51 18.22 -5.36
N LEU A 151 -3.32 17.98 -4.80
CA LEU A 151 -2.11 18.74 -5.11
C LEU A 151 -1.75 18.66 -6.61
N ALA A 152 -1.89 17.48 -7.21
CA ALA A 152 -1.64 17.28 -8.63
C ALA A 152 -2.64 18.05 -9.50
N VAL A 153 -3.93 18.02 -9.17
CA VAL A 153 -4.98 18.76 -9.88
C VAL A 153 -4.73 20.27 -9.82
N SER A 154 -4.38 20.81 -8.65
CA SER A 154 -4.04 22.23 -8.50
C SER A 154 -2.84 22.65 -9.35
N ASN A 155 -1.87 21.75 -9.57
CA ASN A 155 -0.67 22.01 -10.37
C ASN A 155 -0.76 21.53 -11.83
N LYS A 156 -1.93 21.08 -12.30
CA LYS A 156 -2.12 20.53 -13.66
C LYS A 156 -1.66 21.50 -14.76
N ARG A 157 -1.93 22.80 -14.58
CA ARG A 157 -1.54 23.87 -15.54
C ARG A 157 -0.03 24.08 -15.68
N ARG A 158 0.79 23.56 -14.75
CA ARG A 158 2.26 23.71 -14.78
C ARG A 158 2.96 22.68 -15.66
N ILE A 159 2.21 21.71 -16.17
CA ILE A 159 2.71 20.74 -17.14
C ILE A 159 2.51 21.37 -18.52
N HIS A 160 3.58 21.89 -19.09
CA HIS A 160 3.63 22.05 -20.53
C HIS A 160 4.04 20.69 -21.10
N PHE A 161 3.19 20.12 -21.95
CA PHE A 161 3.56 18.99 -22.79
C PHE A 161 4.59 19.48 -23.81
N GLY A 162 5.85 19.59 -23.39
CA GLY A 162 6.96 19.57 -24.31
C GLY A 162 7.01 18.17 -24.88
N VAL A 163 6.23 17.92 -25.93
CA VAL A 163 6.39 16.75 -26.80
C VAL A 163 7.79 16.89 -27.37
N ARG A 164 8.76 16.23 -26.75
CA ARG A 164 10.03 15.95 -27.39
C ARG A 164 9.77 14.68 -28.19
N TYR A 165 9.54 14.85 -29.49
CA TYR A 165 9.72 13.78 -30.48
C TYR A 165 11.17 13.29 -30.41
#